data_AF-A0A448S5A2-F1
#
_entry.id   AF-A0A448S5A2-F1
#
_cell.length_a   1.000
_cell.length_b   1.000
_cell.length_c   1.000
_cell.angle_alpha   90.00
_cell.angle_beta   90.00
_cell.angle_gamma   90.00
#
_symmetry.space_group_name_H-M   'P 1'
#
loop_
_entity.id
_entity.type
_entity.pdbx_description
1 polymer ?
#
loop_
_entity_poly.entity_id
_entity_poly.type
_entity_poly.pdbx_seq_one_letter_code
_entity_poly.pdbx_strand_id
1 'polypeptide(L)'
;MKKYIKYCQEQDEATQRPYTSRYIGSLVADFHRNLLKGGIYIYPSTASHPQGKLRLLYECNPMAFLAEQAGGKASDGKNRILDIVPQQLHQRAPFFVGTKSMVEDAERFIADFPDQ
;
A
#
# COMPACT_ATOMS: atom_id res chain seq x y z
N MET A 1 11.69 1.66 0.68
CA MET A 1 10.72 0.52 0.77
C MET A 1 11.29 -0.72 1.49
N LYS A 2 12.49 -1.18 1.13
CA LYS A 2 13.08 -2.41 1.72
C LYS A 2 13.19 -2.34 3.24
N LYS A 3 13.47 -1.15 3.78
CA LYS A 3 13.51 -0.87 5.21
C LYS A 3 12.17 -1.13 5.91
N TYR A 4 11.04 -0.75 5.31
CA TYR A 4 9.72 -1.05 5.87
C TYR A 4 9.43 -2.55 5.91
N ILE A 5 9.80 -3.30 4.85
CA ILE A 5 9.63 -4.76 4.83
C ILE A 5 10.46 -5.40 5.96
N LYS A 6 11.71 -4.95 6.13
CA LYS A 6 12.57 -5.43 7.22
C LYS A 6 11.98 -5.06 8.58
N TYR A 7 11.50 -3.83 8.75
CA TYR A 7 10.78 -3.39 9.95
C TYR A 7 9.62 -4.36 10.25
N CYS A 8 8.77 -4.70 9.29
CA CYS A 8 7.67 -5.65 9.50
C CYS A 8 8.11 -7.06 9.94
N GLN A 9 9.36 -7.45 9.67
CA GLN A 9 9.94 -8.78 9.95
C GLN A 9 10.77 -8.84 11.24
N GLU A 10 11.11 -7.69 11.82
CA GLU A 10 11.89 -7.62 13.06
C GLU A 10 11.02 -8.02 14.26
N GLN A 11 11.64 -8.68 15.25
CA GLN A 11 10.94 -9.03 16.49
C GLN A 11 10.83 -7.80 17.39
N ASP A 12 9.59 -7.44 17.75
CA ASP A 12 9.30 -6.36 18.67
C ASP A 12 7.93 -6.59 19.32
N GLU A 13 7.95 -6.99 20.59
CA GLU A 13 6.75 -7.30 21.35
C GLU A 13 5.85 -6.08 21.56
N ALA A 14 6.42 -4.88 21.68
CA ALA A 14 5.66 -3.66 21.93
C ALA A 14 4.74 -3.29 20.77
N THR A 15 5.13 -3.66 19.54
CA THR A 15 4.36 -3.39 18.31
C THR A 15 3.75 -4.66 17.69
N GLN A 16 3.79 -5.78 18.41
CA GLN A 16 3.30 -7.09 17.97
C GLN A 16 3.94 -7.57 16.65
N ARG A 17 5.24 -7.32 16.47
CA ARG A 17 6.04 -7.79 15.33
C ARG A 17 6.88 -9.02 15.72
N PRO A 18 7.16 -9.93 14.77
CA PRO A 18 6.99 -9.79 13.32
C PRO A 18 5.55 -9.95 12.84
N TYR A 19 5.19 -9.19 11.81
CA TYR A 19 3.90 -9.35 11.15
C TYR A 19 3.86 -10.63 10.31
N THR A 20 2.67 -11.22 10.22
CA THR A 20 2.46 -12.39 9.38
C THR A 20 2.38 -11.98 7.91
N SER A 21 3.28 -12.50 7.07
CA SER A 21 3.27 -12.26 5.62
C SER A 21 2.21 -13.11 4.91
N ARG A 22 1.40 -12.49 4.05
CA ARG A 22 0.43 -13.17 3.16
C ARG A 22 0.35 -12.42 1.84
N TYR A 23 0.46 -13.16 0.73
CA TYR A 23 0.31 -12.62 -0.62
C TYR A 23 -0.32 -13.68 -1.53
N ILE A 24 -1.60 -13.51 -1.84
CA ILE A 24 -2.34 -14.44 -2.72
C ILE A 24 -1.98 -14.18 -4.19
N GLY A 25 -1.67 -12.93 -4.53
CA GLY A 25 -1.41 -12.52 -5.92
C GLY A 25 -2.66 -12.03 -6.66
N SER A 26 -3.75 -11.80 -5.93
CA SER A 26 -4.98 -11.19 -6.44
C SER A 26 -5.31 -9.98 -5.57
N LEU A 27 -5.31 -8.78 -6.17
CA LEU A 27 -5.58 -7.52 -5.49
C LEU A 27 -6.85 -7.60 -4.64
N VAL A 28 -7.94 -8.10 -5.23
CA VAL A 28 -9.24 -8.20 -4.55
C VAL A 28 -9.19 -9.16 -3.36
N ALA A 29 -8.58 -10.34 -3.53
CA ALA A 29 -8.52 -11.34 -2.47
C ALA A 29 -7.62 -10.88 -1.29
N ASP A 30 -6.48 -10.26 -1.61
CA ASP A 30 -5.58 -9.73 -0.60
C ASP A 30 -6.18 -8.52 0.13
N PHE A 31 -6.84 -7.60 -0.59
CA PHE A 31 -7.55 -6.48 0.00
C PHE A 31 -8.69 -6.95 0.91
N HIS A 32 -9.53 -7.87 0.44
CA HIS A 32 -10.68 -8.36 1.20
C HIS A 32 -10.28 -9.01 2.53
N ARG A 33 -9.19 -9.81 2.53
CA ARG A 33 -8.63 -10.38 3.76
C ARG A 33 -8.17 -9.29 4.72
N ASN A 34 -7.41 -8.31 4.22
CA ASN A 34 -6.87 -7.23 5.05
C ASN A 34 -7.98 -6.32 5.59
N LEU A 35 -9.07 -6.13 4.86
CA LEU A 35 -10.26 -5.41 5.33
C LEU A 35 -10.88 -6.09 6.57
N LEU A 36 -10.94 -7.43 6.58
CA LEU A 36 -11.55 -8.19 7.67
C LEU A 36 -10.61 -8.46 8.86
N LYS A 37 -9.31 -8.60 8.61
CA LYS A 37 -8.32 -9.02 9.62
C LYS A 37 -7.34 -7.92 10.03
N GLY A 38 -7.40 -6.76 9.38
CA GLY A 38 -6.34 -5.77 9.43
C GLY A 38 -5.14 -6.19 8.59
N GLY A 39 -4.31 -5.20 8.26
CA GLY A 39 -3.09 -5.40 7.48
C GLY A 39 -2.92 -4.35 6.39
N ILE A 40 -1.85 -4.51 5.62
CA ILE A 40 -1.51 -3.63 4.50
C ILE A 40 -1.25 -4.46 3.25
N TYR A 41 -1.78 -3.99 2.12
CA TYR A 41 -1.41 -4.45 0.79
C TYR A 41 -0.45 -3.43 0.17
N ILE A 42 0.64 -3.92 -0.40
CA ILE A 42 1.75 -3.10 -0.89
C ILE A 42 2.13 -3.53 -2.30
N TYR A 43 2.06 -2.60 -3.24
CA TYR A 43 2.49 -2.77 -4.62
C TYR A 43 3.30 -1.54 -5.07
N PRO A 44 4.59 -1.46 -4.70
CA PRO A 44 5.43 -0.29 -4.97
C PRO A 44 5.85 -0.24 -6.45
N SER A 45 6.52 0.84 -6.83
CA SER A 45 7.28 0.90 -8.08
C SER A 45 8.43 -0.12 -8.08
N THR A 46 8.73 -0.68 -9.25
CA THR A 46 9.86 -1.58 -9.48
C THR A 46 10.70 -1.08 -10.66
N ALA A 47 11.90 -1.62 -10.85
CA ALA A 47 12.72 -1.28 -12.01
C ALA A 47 11.99 -1.55 -13.35
N SER A 48 11.19 -2.61 -13.42
CA SER A 48 10.37 -2.93 -14.59
C SER A 48 9.11 -2.07 -14.71
N HIS A 49 8.63 -1.49 -13.61
CA HIS A 49 7.42 -0.67 -13.54
C HIS A 49 7.66 0.57 -12.64
N PRO A 50 8.38 1.60 -13.15
CA PRO A 50 8.73 2.78 -12.35
C PRO A 50 7.53 3.57 -11.84
N GLN A 51 6.41 3.55 -12.57
CA GLN A 51 5.14 4.18 -12.17
C GLN A 51 4.19 3.23 -11.43
N GLY A 52 4.71 2.11 -10.91
CA GLY A 52 3.88 1.02 -10.38
C GLY A 52 3.20 0.20 -11.48
N LYS A 53 2.51 -0.86 -11.07
CA LYS A 53 1.90 -1.83 -12.00
C LYS A 53 0.38 -1.70 -12.08
N LEU A 54 -0.26 -1.33 -10.97
CA LEU A 54 -1.72 -1.22 -10.88
C LEU A 54 -2.20 0.07 -11.55
N ARG A 55 -3.40 0.04 -12.11
CA ARG A 55 -3.98 1.18 -12.83
C ARG A 55 -4.80 2.04 -11.89
N LEU A 56 -4.55 3.33 -11.97
CA LEU A 56 -5.16 4.32 -11.10
C LEU A 56 -6.68 4.24 -11.14
N LEU A 57 -7.28 4.26 -12.34
CA LEU A 57 -8.73 4.42 -12.49
C LEU A 57 -9.55 3.20 -12.08
N TYR A 58 -9.07 2.00 -12.40
CA TYR A 58 -9.89 0.77 -12.31
C TYR A 58 -9.28 -0.31 -11.40
N GLU A 59 -8.16 -0.03 -10.74
CA GLU A 59 -7.62 -0.86 -9.66
C GLU A 59 -7.44 -0.03 -8.38
N CYS A 60 -6.68 1.07 -8.44
CA CYS A 60 -6.34 1.84 -7.25
C CYS A 60 -7.52 2.65 -6.69
N ASN A 61 -8.17 3.48 -7.50
CA ASN A 61 -9.28 4.33 -7.09
C ASN A 61 -10.46 3.57 -6.45
N PRO A 62 -10.99 2.48 -7.06
CA PRO A 62 -12.10 1.75 -6.43
C PRO A 62 -11.69 1.11 -5.10
N MET A 63 -10.48 0.54 -5.00
CA MET A 63 -10.00 -0.04 -3.74
C MET A 63 -9.72 1.03 -2.68
N ALA A 64 -9.18 2.18 -3.10
CA ALA A 64 -8.95 3.32 -2.22
C ALA A 64 -10.25 3.85 -1.63
N PHE A 65 -11.29 4.00 -2.45
CA PHE A 65 -12.60 4.43 -1.98
C PHE A 65 -13.17 3.48 -0.92
N LEU A 66 -13.14 2.16 -1.18
CA LEU A 66 -13.58 1.16 -0.20
C LEU A 66 -12.75 1.21 1.09
N ALA A 67 -11.43 1.33 0.98
CA ALA A 67 -10.55 1.38 2.14
C ALA A 67 -10.83 2.60 3.02
N GLU A 68 -10.99 3.78 2.42
CA GLU A 68 -11.28 5.01 3.17
C GLU A 68 -12.66 4.98 3.82
N GLN A 69 -13.68 4.43 3.14
CA GLN A 69 -15.01 4.24 3.75
C GLN A 69 -14.98 3.27 4.93
N ALA A 70 -14.02 2.34 4.96
CA ALA A 70 -13.79 1.43 6.08
C ALA A 70 -12.89 2.03 7.18
N GLY A 71 -12.51 3.31 7.09
CA GLY A 71 -11.60 3.97 8.04
C GLY A 71 -10.11 3.65 7.84
N GLY A 72 -9.77 2.97 6.75
CA GLY A 72 -8.40 2.73 6.31
C GLY A 72 -7.80 3.93 5.56
N LYS A 73 -6.64 3.70 4.93
CA LYS A 73 -5.94 4.69 4.11
C LYS A 73 -5.45 4.04 2.81
N ALA A 74 -5.40 4.83 1.74
CA ALA A 74 -4.84 4.43 0.45
C ALA A 74 -3.92 5.54 -0.11
N SER A 75 -2.70 5.16 -0.48
CA SER A 75 -1.63 6.08 -0.88
C SER A 75 -0.82 5.53 -2.05
N ASP A 76 -0.21 6.41 -2.85
CA ASP A 76 0.85 6.05 -3.80
C ASP A 76 2.25 5.97 -3.13
N GLY A 77 2.29 6.13 -1.80
CA GLY A 77 3.49 6.24 -0.99
C GLY A 77 3.87 7.69 -0.64
N LYS A 78 3.21 8.67 -1.25
CA LYS A 78 3.43 10.11 -1.01
C LYS A 78 2.13 10.92 -0.98
N ASN A 79 1.18 10.60 -1.86
CA ASN A 79 -0.07 11.30 -2.08
C ASN A 79 -1.26 10.36 -1.84
N ARG A 80 -2.39 10.95 -1.41
CA ARG A 80 -3.68 10.24 -1.31
C ARG A 80 -4.14 9.83 -2.71
N ILE A 81 -4.50 8.56 -2.88
CA ILE A 81 -4.87 8.00 -4.19
C ILE A 81 -6.05 8.74 -4.83
N LEU A 82 -7.08 9.05 -4.04
CA LEU A 82 -8.30 9.69 -4.54
C LEU A 82 -8.12 11.16 -4.92
N ASP A 83 -7.00 11.79 -4.55
CA ASP A 83 -6.68 13.18 -4.90
C ASP A 83 -5.83 13.28 -6.18
N ILE A 84 -5.35 12.15 -6.71
CA ILE A 84 -4.53 12.13 -7.93
C ILE A 84 -5.44 12.42 -9.13
N VAL A 85 -5.23 13.57 -9.77
CA VAL A 85 -5.89 13.92 -11.03
C VAL A 85 -5.34 13.04 -12.16
N PRO A 86 -6.16 12.16 -12.78
CA PRO A 86 -5.69 11.26 -13.82
C PRO A 86 -5.29 12.01 -15.10
N GLN A 87 -4.16 11.63 -15.69
CA GLN A 87 -3.64 12.19 -16.95
C GLN A 87 -3.98 11.32 -18.18
N GLN A 88 -4.25 10.03 -17.98
CA GLN A 88 -4.58 9.09 -19.06
C GLN A 88 -5.38 7.88 -18.53
N LEU A 89 -6.13 7.22 -19.43
CA LEU A 89 -7.02 6.10 -19.09
C LEU A 89 -6.29 4.91 -18.42
N HIS A 90 -5.08 4.59 -18.90
CA HIS A 90 -4.29 3.46 -18.39
C HIS A 90 -3.13 3.90 -17.48
N GLN A 91 -3.26 5.05 -16.83
CA GLN A 91 -2.27 5.55 -15.88
C GLN A 91 -2.04 4.52 -14.77
N ARG A 92 -0.78 4.28 -14.44
CA ARG A 92 -0.38 3.40 -13.34
C ARG A 92 0.01 4.20 -12.11
N ALA A 93 -0.09 3.58 -10.95
CA ALA A 93 0.39 4.13 -9.70
C ALA A 93 0.99 3.01 -8.83
N PRO A 94 2.02 3.32 -8.01
CA PRO A 94 2.29 2.55 -6.81
C PRO A 94 1.04 2.56 -5.91
N PHE A 95 0.86 1.50 -5.11
CA PHE A 95 -0.36 1.37 -4.32
C PHE A 95 -0.10 0.74 -2.96
N PHE A 96 -0.49 1.46 -1.91
CA PHE A 96 -0.41 1.07 -0.52
C PHE A 96 -1.78 1.27 0.10
N VAL A 97 -2.42 0.20 0.56
CA VAL A 97 -3.80 0.27 1.07
C VAL A 97 -4.02 -0.66 2.25
N GLY A 98 -4.76 -0.20 3.26
CA GLY A 98 -5.12 -1.03 4.42
C GLY A 98 -5.29 -0.22 5.70
N THR A 99 -4.88 -0.80 6.82
CA THR A 99 -4.90 -0.15 8.15
C THR A 99 -4.13 1.17 8.09
N LYS A 100 -4.77 2.25 8.54
CA LYS A 100 -4.24 3.63 8.45
C LYS A 100 -2.80 3.76 8.97
N SER A 101 -2.54 3.30 10.19
CA SER A 101 -1.21 3.39 10.82
C SER A 101 -0.13 2.66 10.03
N MET A 102 -0.44 1.49 9.46
CA MET A 102 0.53 0.73 8.66
C MET A 102 0.88 1.45 7.35
N VAL A 103 -0.11 2.10 6.72
CA VAL A 103 0.12 2.90 5.51
C VAL A 103 0.93 4.16 5.84
N GLU A 104 0.64 4.82 6.95
CA GLU A 104 1.42 5.98 7.43
C GLU A 104 2.88 5.61 7.76
N ASP A 105 3.10 4.45 8.37
CA ASP A 105 4.45 3.93 8.57
C ASP A 105 5.15 3.69 7.22
N ALA A 106 4.47 3.07 6.25
CA ALA A 106 5.04 2.86 4.92
C ALA A 106 5.42 4.20 4.23
N GLU A 107 4.56 5.21 4.28
CA GLU A 107 4.84 6.57 3.79
C GLU A 107 6.06 7.17 4.49
N ARG A 108 6.14 7.09 5.83
CA ARG A 108 7.28 7.58 6.61
C ARG A 108 8.58 6.91 6.18
N PHE A 109 8.61 5.59 6.07
CA PHE A 109 9.80 4.87 5.61
C PHE A 109 10.17 5.18 4.15
N ILE A 110 9.22 5.55 3.30
CA ILE A 110 9.50 6.01 1.93
C ILE A 110 10.11 7.42 1.96
N ALA A 111 9.60 8.31 2.81
CA ALA A 111 10.11 9.66 2.97
C ALA A 111 11.53 9.69 3.58
N ASP A 112 11.78 8.86 4.60
CA ASP A 112 13.07 8.80 5.31
C ASP A 112 14.15 8.07 4.48
N PHE A 113 13.76 7.19 3.56
CA PHE A 113 14.67 6.37 2.75
C PHE A 113 14.27 6.34 1.26
N PRO A 114 14.35 7.48 0.54
CA PRO A 114 13.85 7.60 -0.84
C PRO A 114 14.60 6.75 -1.86
N ASP A 115 15.89 6.44 -1.59
CA ASP A 115 16.79 5.75 -2.52
C ASP A 115 17.11 4.28 -2.13
N GLN A 116 16.38 3.68 -1.17
CA GLN A 116 16.63 2.31 -0.65
C GLN A 116 15.46 1.31 -0.71
#